data_AF-A0A350UP79-F1
#
_entry.id   AF-A0A350UP79-F1
#
_cell.length_a   1.000
_cell.length_b   1.000
_cell.length_c   1.000
_cell.angle_alpha   90.00
_cell.angle_beta   90.00
_cell.angle_gamma   90.00
#
_symmetry.space_group_name_H-M   'P 1'
#
loop_
_entity.id
_entity.type
_entity.pdbx_description
1 polymer ?
#
loop_
_entity_poly.entity_id
_entity_poly.type
_entity_poly.pdbx_seq_one_letter_code
_entity_poly.pdbx_strand_id
1 'polypeptide(L)' 'MKNFHLPLPEQTYEQLRAVSTRVQIPATVLAREAIDAWLREQARQARRDAVAAYAEKMAGTGVDLDRDLEAAAIEHLLTR' A
#
# COMPACT_ATOMS: atom_id res chain seq x y z
N MET A 1 -8.92 -13.88 -19.60
CA MET A 1 -7.86 -12.84 -19.64
C MET A 1 -8.24 -11.82 -20.71
N LYS A 2 -7.92 -10.53 -20.53
CA LYS A 2 -8.10 -9.49 -21.55
C LYS A 2 -6.74 -9.05 -22.07
N ASN A 3 -6.61 -8.87 -23.38
CA ASN A 3 -5.36 -8.45 -24.00
C ASN A 3 -5.21 -6.94 -23.90
N PHE A 4 -4.06 -6.48 -23.40
CA PHE A 4 -3.70 -5.08 -23.28
C PHE A 4 -2.33 -4.91 -23.94
N HIS A 5 -2.27 -4.14 -25.03
CA HIS A 5 -1.02 -3.91 -25.75
C HIS A 5 -0.29 -2.73 -25.10
N LEU A 6 0.81 -3.01 -24.41
CA LEU A 6 1.64 -2.02 -23.75
C LEU A 6 3.00 -1.96 -24.43
N PRO A 7 3.27 -0.97 -25.30
CA PRO A 7 4.62 -0.76 -25.80
C PRO A 7 5.51 -0.31 -24.63
N LEU A 8 6.65 -0.98 -24.48
CA LEU A 8 7.64 -0.66 -23.46
C LEU A 8 8.77 0.17 -24.07
N PRO A 9 9.34 1.14 -23.33
CA PRO A 9 10.62 1.74 -23.69
C PRO A 9 11.69 0.64 -23.82
N GLU A 10 12.62 0.83 -24.76
CA GLU A 10 13.64 -0.16 -25.11
C GLU A 10 14.42 -0.64 -23.88
N GLN A 11 14.89 0.30 -23.05
CA GLN A 11 15.60 -0.01 -21.80
C GLN A 11 14.77 -0.88 -20.85
N THR A 12 13.48 -0.57 -20.66
CA THR A 12 12.58 -1.36 -19.80
C THR A 12 12.38 -2.77 -20.36
N TYR A 13 12.24 -2.89 -21.68
CA TYR A 13 12.11 -4.18 -22.35
C TYR A 13 13.36 -5.04 -22.14
N GLU A 14 14.55 -4.48 -22.36
CA GLU A 14 15.82 -5.19 -22.17
C GLU A 14 16.02 -5.65 -20.72
N GLN A 15 15.74 -4.79 -19.75
CA GLN A 15 15.84 -5.12 -18.33
C GLN A 15 14.88 -6.25 -17.96
N LEU A 16 13.61 -6.16 -18.39
CA LEU A 16 12.62 -7.20 -18.14
C LEU A 16 13.03 -8.52 -18.80
N ARG A 17 13.56 -8.47 -20.02
CA ARG A 17 14.07 -9.64 -20.74
C ARG A 17 15.24 -10.28 -20.00
N ALA A 18 16.22 -9.49 -19.54
CA ALA A 18 17.37 -9.97 -18.78
C ALA A 18 16.94 -10.67 -17.47
N VAL A 19 16.00 -10.05 -16.73
CA VAL A 19 15.45 -10.67 -15.51
C VAL A 19 14.74 -11.98 -15.87
N SER A 20 13.88 -11.97 -16.90
CA SER A 20 13.14 -13.16 -17.35
C SER A 20 14.04 -14.34 -17.68
N THR A 21 15.16 -14.07 -18.36
CA THR A 21 16.18 -15.08 -18.68
C THR A 21 16.86 -15.60 -17.42
N ARG A 22 17.25 -14.70 -16.50
CA ARG A 22 17.93 -15.07 -15.26
C ARG A 22 17.07 -15.94 -14.34
N VAL A 23 15.78 -15.63 -14.23
CA VAL A 23 14.86 -16.35 -13.33
C VAL A 23 14.09 -17.47 -14.04
N GLN A 24 14.27 -17.63 -15.35
CA GLN A 24 13.58 -18.61 -16.21
C GLN A 24 12.04 -18.53 -16.15
N ILE A 25 11.50 -17.32 -15.94
CA ILE A 25 10.06 -17.04 -15.96
C ILE A 25 9.78 -16.16 -17.17
N PRO A 26 8.71 -16.42 -17.96
CA PRO A 26 8.39 -15.57 -19.11
C PRO A 26 8.23 -14.10 -18.72
N ALA A 27 8.83 -13.19 -19.51
CA ALA A 27 8.76 -11.75 -19.28
C ALA A 27 7.32 -11.21 -19.12
N THR A 28 6.35 -11.81 -19.82
CA THR A 28 4.93 -11.45 -19.74
C THR A 28 4.29 -11.84 -18.41
N VAL A 29 4.76 -12.90 -17.76
CA VAL A 29 4.32 -13.30 -16.42
C VAL A 29 4.88 -12.31 -15.39
N LEU A 30 6.19 -12.05 -15.44
CA LEU A 30 6.83 -11.08 -14.56
C LEU A 30 6.21 -9.68 -14.67
N ALA A 31 5.95 -9.21 -15.89
CA ALA A 31 5.29 -7.92 -16.10
C ALA A 31 3.89 -7.88 -15.49
N ARG A 32 3.10 -8.94 -15.68
CA ARG A 32 1.75 -9.03 -15.12
C ARG A 32 1.79 -9.01 -13.59
N GLU A 33 2.66 -9.82 -12.99
CA GLU A 33 2.80 -9.89 -11.54
C GLU A 33 3.27 -8.56 -10.94
N ALA A 34 4.22 -7.89 -11.60
CA ALA A 34 4.70 -6.57 -11.18
C ALA A 34 3.57 -5.53 -11.23
N ILE A 35 2.78 -5.51 -12.31
CA ILE A 35 1.62 -4.61 -12.43
C ILE A 35 0.58 -4.92 -11.37
N ASP A 36 0.24 -6.19 -11.15
CA ASP A 36 -0.75 -6.61 -10.14
C ASP A 36 -0.28 -6.31 -8.71
N ALA A 37 1.01 -6.44 -8.43
CA ALA A 37 1.59 -6.06 -7.14
C ALA A 37 1.53 -4.54 -6.94
N TRP A 38 1.91 -3.76 -7.95
CA TRP A 38 1.87 -2.30 -7.90
C TRP A 38 0.43 -1.79 -7.70
N LEU A 39 -0.54 -2.29 -8.46
CA LEU A 39 -1.95 -1.90 -8.33
C LEU A 39 -2.51 -2.19 -6.92
N ARG A 40 -2.15 -3.34 -6.34
CA ARG A 40 -2.54 -3.67 -4.96
C ARG A 40 -1.92 -2.70 -3.96
N GLU A 41 -0.66 -2.30 -4.15
CA GLU A 41 -0.03 -1.34 -3.26
C GLU A 41 -0.63 0.06 -3.39
N GLN A 42 -0.93 0.52 -4.60
CA GLN A 42 -1.64 1.80 -4.80
C GLN A 42 -2.99 1.80 -4.08
N ALA A 43 -3.75 0.70 -4.12
CA ALA A 43 -5.00 0.59 -3.39
C ALA A 43 -4.82 0.58 -1.87
N ARG A 44 -3.75 -0.03 -1.35
CA ARG A 44 -3.42 0.02 0.09
C ARG A 44 -3.01 1.42 0.51
N GLN A 45 -2.19 2.09 -0.29
CA GLN A 45 -1.75 3.45 -0.01
C GLN A 45 -2.94 4.42 0.01
N ALA A 46 -3.79 4.39 -1.01
CA ALA A 46 -5.00 5.20 -1.05
C ALA A 46 -5.90 5.00 0.19
N ARG A 47 -6.00 3.76 0.69
CA ARG A 47 -6.73 3.47 1.93
C ARG A 47 -6.06 4.08 3.14
N ARG A 48 -4.73 3.95 3.27
CA ARG A 48 -3.96 4.56 4.37
C ARG A 48 -4.11 6.08 4.36
N ASP A 49 -4.02 6.70 3.18
CA ASP A 49 -4.18 8.13 3.00
C ASP A 49 -5.58 8.59 3.42
N ALA A 50 -6.63 7.85 3.04
CA ALA A 50 -8.00 8.14 3.45
C ALA A 50 -8.20 8.02 4.98
N VAL A 51 -7.59 7.02 5.62
CA VAL A 51 -7.61 6.86 7.08
C VAL A 51 -6.87 8.01 7.75
N ALA A 52 -5.69 8.38 7.26
CA ALA A 52 -4.90 9.49 7.79
C ALA A 52 -5.65 10.83 7.68
N ALA A 53 -6.25 11.11 6.52
CA ALA A 53 -7.06 12.31 6.31
C ALA A 53 -8.29 12.35 7.22
N TYR A 54 -8.93 11.19 7.45
CA TYR A 54 -10.03 11.10 8.41
C TYR A 54 -9.55 11.37 9.83
N ALA A 55 -8.46 10.75 10.26
CA ALA A 55 -7.90 10.95 11.60
C ALA A 55 -7.51 12.42 11.82
N GLU A 56 -6.83 13.05 10.86
CA GLU A 56 -6.48 14.48 10.91
C GLU A 56 -7.73 15.36 11.04
N LYS A 57 -8.77 15.07 10.27
CA LYS A 57 -10.05 15.80 10.35
C LYS A 57 -10.73 15.63 11.70
N MET A 58 -10.61 14.47 12.31
CA MET A 58 -11.29 14.12 13.56
C MET A 58 -10.46 14.41 14.80
N ALA A 59 -9.18 14.75 14.65
CA ALA A 59 -8.29 15.08 15.76
C ALA A 59 -8.88 16.19 16.65
N GLY A 60 -8.79 16.01 17.97
CA GLY A 60 -9.37 16.89 18.98
C GLY A 60 -10.90 16.88 19.07
N THR A 61 -11.60 16.08 18.26
CA THR A 61 -13.04 15.89 18.38
C THR A 61 -13.38 14.70 19.30
N GLY A 62 -14.66 14.52 19.64
CA GLY A 62 -15.10 13.44 20.54
C GLY A 62 -14.89 12.01 20.03
N VAL A 63 -14.39 11.82 18.80
CA VAL A 63 -14.03 10.50 18.25
C VAL A 63 -12.51 10.25 18.26
N ASP A 64 -11.71 11.26 18.59
CA ASP A 64 -10.23 11.18 18.59
C ASP A 64 -9.72 10.40 19.82
N LEU A 65 -10.38 10.63 20.95
CA LEU A 65 -10.05 10.02 22.24
C LEU A 65 -11.24 9.24 22.77
N ASP A 66 -11.00 7.95 23.01
CA ASP A 66 -11.88 7.14 23.83
C ASP A 66 -11.73 7.60 25.28
N ARG A 67 -12.77 8.25 25.81
CA ARG A 67 -12.77 8.83 27.15
C ARG A 67 -12.59 7.78 28.24
N ASP A 68 -13.08 6.56 28.03
CA ASP A 68 -12.95 5.48 29.00
C ASP A 68 -11.50 4.98 29.01
N LEU A 69 -10.87 4.93 27.84
CA LEU A 69 -9.45 4.60 27.71
C LEU A 69 -8.55 5.69 28.32
N GLU A 70 -8.88 6.97 28.11
CA GLU A 70 -8.15 8.10 28.72
C GLU A 70 -8.22 8.04 30.25
N ALA A 71 -9.42 7.82 30.81
CA ALA A 71 -9.61 7.68 32.24
C ALA A 71 -8.81 6.51 32.83
N ALA A 72 -8.85 5.34 32.18
CA ALA A 72 -8.09 4.17 32.59
C ALA A 72 -6.57 4.40 32.52
N ALA A 73 -6.09 5.14 31.52
CA ALA A 73 -4.67 5.49 31.41
C ALA A 73 -4.21 6.40 32.56
N ILE A 74 -5.02 7.39 32.94
CA ILE A 74 -4.75 8.27 34.08
C ILE A 74 -4.71 7.46 35.38
N GLU A 75 -5.68 6.57 35.61
CA GLU A 75 -5.72 5.70 36.79
C GLU A 75 -4.44 4.84 36.91
N HIS A 76 -4.02 4.22 35.80
CA HIS A 76 -2.80 3.42 35.76
C HIS A 76 -1.53 4.22 36.08
N LEU A 77 -1.43 5.47 35.59
CA LEU A 77 -0.28 6.33 35.87
C LEU A 77 -0.23 6.80 37.34
N LEU A 78 -1.40 6.98 37.98
CA LEU A 78 -1.51 7.43 39.37
C LEU A 78 -1.34 6.30 40.39
N THR A 79 -1.57 5.05 40.01
CA THR A 79 -1.43 3.86 40.88
C THR A 79 -0.06 3.20 40.80
N ARG A 80 0.90 3.82 40.11
CA ARG A 80 2.28 3.34 39.95
C ARG A 80 3.24 3.93 40.98
#